data_AF-A0AAW2C7X5-F1
#
_entry.id   AF-A0AAW2C7X5-F1
#
_cell.length_a   1.000
_cell.length_b   1.000
_cell.length_c   1.000
_cell.angle_alpha   90.00
_cell.angle_beta   90.00
_cell.angle_gamma   90.00
#
_symmetry.space_group_name_H-M   'P 1'
#
loop_
_entity.id
_entity.type
_entity.pdbx_description
1 polymer ?
#
loop_
_entity_poly.entity_id
_entity_poly.type
_entity_poly.pdbx_seq_one_letter_code
_entity_poly.pdbx_strand_id
1 'polypeptide(L)'
;MEFSHWSNMANDESSSSFSTGKSAQERGLSHVPESYVIPTSHDPNLHPETAKVPVVDLSGLRHATAQRSLVIQDIKNARHRMGFFQITPLKFESV
;
A
#
# COMPACT_ATOMS: atom_id res chain seq x y z
N MET A 1 -3.52 16.27 26.11
CA MET A 1 -2.86 17.46 25.56
C MET A 1 -2.65 17.16 24.10
N GLU A 2 -3.56 17.65 23.25
CA GLU A 2 -3.42 18.95 22.55
C GLU A 2 -2.11 18.94 21.75
N PHE A 3 -2.11 19.21 20.45
CA PHE A 3 -2.18 20.58 19.99
C PHE A 3 -2.93 20.71 18.66
N SER A 4 -4.09 21.33 18.80
CA SER A 4 -4.74 22.20 17.82
C SER A 4 -3.75 23.29 17.39
N HIS A 5 -3.24 23.27 16.15
CA HIS A 5 -2.62 24.49 15.61
C HIS A 5 -2.67 24.66 14.09
N TRP A 6 -2.85 23.61 13.29
CA TRP A 6 -2.84 23.79 11.84
C TRP A 6 -4.24 24.00 11.25
N SER A 7 -4.84 25.15 11.56
CA SER A 7 -5.99 25.67 10.81
C SER A 7 -5.64 27.04 10.28
N ASN A 8 -5.06 27.11 9.08
CA ASN A 8 -5.24 28.18 8.10
C ASN A 8 -4.31 27.95 6.91
N MET A 9 -4.90 27.68 5.75
CA MET A 9 -4.46 27.97 4.36
C MET A 9 -5.31 27.04 3.46
N ALA A 10 -6.47 27.54 3.02
CA ALA A 10 -6.69 28.00 1.64
C ALA A 10 -6.63 26.81 0.67
N ASN A 11 -7.75 26.21 0.31
CA ASN A 11 -8.65 26.72 -0.74
C ASN A 11 -7.91 27.03 -2.04
N ASP A 12 -7.45 25.98 -2.72
CA ASP A 12 -7.30 25.99 -4.17
C ASP A 12 -8.02 24.76 -4.73
N GLU A 13 -9.26 24.99 -5.15
CA GLU A 13 -9.96 24.14 -6.09
C GLU A 13 -9.13 24.01 -7.37
N SER A 14 -8.65 22.81 -7.65
CA SER A 14 -8.55 22.33 -9.03
C SER A 14 -9.62 21.27 -9.21
N SER A 15 -10.84 21.71 -9.49
CA SER A 15 -11.97 20.83 -9.80
C SER A 15 -11.78 20.27 -11.21
N SER A 16 -10.83 19.34 -11.34
CA SER A 16 -10.74 18.49 -12.52
C SER A 16 -11.88 17.48 -12.46
N SER A 17 -12.93 17.74 -13.23
CA SER A 17 -14.02 16.78 -13.36
C SER A 17 -13.50 15.55 -14.10
N PHE A 18 -13.35 14.44 -13.38
CA PHE A 18 -13.03 13.16 -13.99
C PHE A 18 -14.27 12.69 -14.77
N SER A 19 -14.17 12.65 -16.11
CA SER A 19 -15.24 12.08 -16.92
C SER A 19 -15.22 10.56 -16.80
N THR A 20 -16.17 10.01 -16.04
CA THR A 20 -16.50 8.58 -16.01
C THR A 20 -16.96 8.10 -17.40
N GLY A 21 -16.75 6.82 -17.76
CA GLY A 21 -17.22 6.23 -19.02
C GLY A 21 -16.18 6.12 -20.15
N LYS A 22 -14.91 6.47 -19.90
CA LYS A 22 -13.83 6.41 -20.91
C LYS A 22 -12.92 5.20 -20.77
N SER A 23 -12.98 4.46 -19.68
CA SER A 23 -12.15 3.28 -19.48
C SER A 23 -12.55 2.15 -20.45
N ALA A 24 -11.62 1.24 -20.73
CA ALA A 24 -11.90 0.07 -21.56
C ALA A 24 -13.05 -0.79 -21.00
N GLN A 25 -13.13 -0.90 -19.67
CA GLN A 25 -14.17 -1.64 -18.96
C GLN A 25 -15.55 -1.04 -19.18
N GLU A 26 -15.68 0.29 -19.02
CA GLU A 26 -16.96 0.98 -19.22
C GLU A 26 -17.42 0.96 -20.67
N ARG A 27 -16.48 0.89 -21.61
CA ARG A 27 -16.74 0.85 -23.05
C ARG A 27 -17.05 -0.56 -23.56
N GLY A 28 -16.99 -1.59 -22.72
CA GLY A 28 -17.34 -2.96 -23.09
C GLY A 28 -16.48 -3.54 -24.22
N LEU A 29 -15.21 -3.15 -24.29
CA LEU A 29 -14.32 -3.61 -25.36
C LEU A 29 -14.05 -5.11 -25.24
N SER A 30 -14.09 -5.82 -26.36
CA SER A 30 -13.83 -7.27 -26.44
C SER A 30 -12.33 -7.62 -26.34
N HIS A 31 -11.46 -6.62 -26.39
CA HIS A 31 -10.00 -6.77 -26.33
C HIS A 31 -9.38 -5.61 -25.53
N VAL A 32 -8.16 -5.85 -25.04
CA VAL A 32 -7.36 -4.85 -24.33
C VAL A 32 -6.84 -3.82 -25.35
N PRO A 33 -7.09 -2.51 -25.16
CA PRO A 33 -6.55 -1.49 -26.05
C PRO A 33 -5.02 -1.50 -26.07
N GLU A 34 -4.45 -1.16 -27.22
CA GLU A 34 -3.00 -1.13 -27.44
C GLU A 34 -2.25 -0.25 -26.42
N SER A 35 -2.88 0.82 -25.92
CA SER A 35 -2.33 1.69 -24.88
C SER A 35 -2.10 1.00 -23.52
N TYR A 36 -2.69 -0.17 -23.29
CA TYR A 36 -2.47 -0.99 -22.09
C TYR A 36 -1.54 -2.19 -22.34
N VAL A 37 -1.12 -2.42 -23.59
CA VAL A 37 -0.22 -3.52 -23.94
C VAL A 37 1.19 -3.16 -23.47
N ILE A 38 1.71 -3.96 -22.54
CA ILE A 38 3.10 -3.85 -22.09
C ILE A 38 3.95 -4.69 -23.07
N PRO A 39 5.01 -4.13 -23.68
CA PRO A 39 5.88 -4.90 -24.57
C PRO A 39 6.45 -6.13 -23.87
N THR A 40 6.58 -7.24 -24.59
CA THR A 40 7.06 -8.52 -24.04
C THR A 40 8.48 -8.46 -23.46
N SER A 41 9.28 -7.48 -23.86
CA SER A 41 10.59 -7.19 -23.24
C SER A 41 10.51 -6.69 -21.80
N HIS A 42 9.31 -6.28 -21.36
CA HIS A 42 9.00 -5.84 -20.00
C HIS A 42 8.05 -6.79 -19.29
N ASP A 43 7.79 -7.97 -19.85
CA ASP A 43 6.86 -8.94 -19.25
C ASP A 43 7.38 -9.34 -17.86
N PRO A 44 6.69 -8.91 -16.77
CA PRO A 44 7.06 -9.35 -15.44
C PRO A 44 6.67 -10.82 -15.36
N ASN A 45 7.66 -11.70 -15.48
CA ASN A 45 7.56 -13.16 -15.43
C ASN A 45 6.20 -13.64 -14.86
N LEU A 46 5.29 -14.04 -15.76
CA LEU A 46 3.88 -14.36 -15.45
C LEU A 46 3.71 -15.51 -14.47
N HIS A 47 4.82 -16.18 -14.13
CA HIS A 47 4.89 -17.18 -13.10
C HIS A 47 5.79 -16.69 -11.97
N PRO A 48 5.29 -15.79 -11.09
CA PRO A 48 6.09 -15.33 -9.96
C PRO A 48 6.48 -16.54 -9.11
N GLU A 49 7.78 -16.72 -8.89
CA GLU A 49 8.22 -17.61 -7.81
C GLU A 49 7.54 -17.17 -6.52
N THR A 50 7.06 -18.11 -5.70
CA THR A 50 6.42 -17.77 -4.43
C THR A 50 7.43 -17.08 -3.52
N ALA A 51 7.45 -15.76 -3.56
CA ALA A 51 8.30 -14.95 -2.70
C ALA A 51 7.71 -14.93 -1.28
N LYS A 52 8.50 -15.36 -0.30
CA LYS A 52 8.13 -15.23 1.12
C LYS A 52 8.33 -13.78 1.55
N VAL A 53 7.26 -13.00 1.46
CA VAL A 53 7.25 -11.61 1.94
C VAL A 53 7.29 -11.59 3.47
N PRO A 54 8.11 -10.74 4.12
CA PRO A 54 8.15 -10.65 5.58
C PRO A 54 6.81 -10.13 6.08
N VAL A 55 6.29 -10.73 7.15
CA VAL A 55 5.08 -10.26 7.83
C VAL A 55 5.50 -9.73 9.20
N VAL A 56 5.15 -8.48 9.50
CA VAL A 56 5.46 -7.83 10.77
C VAL A 56 4.18 -7.69 11.57
N ASP A 57 4.17 -8.23 12.79
CA ASP A 57 3.09 -8.00 13.75
C ASP A 57 3.31 -6.68 14.51
N LEU A 58 2.52 -5.68 14.17
CA LEU A 58 2.62 -4.36 14.79
C LEU A 58 2.02 -4.31 16.20
N SER A 59 1.33 -5.37 16.66
CA SER A 59 0.79 -5.44 18.01
C SER A 59 1.89 -5.26 19.07
N GLY A 60 3.08 -5.83 18.83
CA GLY A 60 4.28 -5.73 19.67
C GLY A 60 4.75 -4.29 19.94
N LEU A 61 4.39 -3.32 19.10
CA LEU A 61 4.72 -1.91 19.32
C LEU A 61 4.00 -1.28 20.52
N ARG A 62 2.84 -1.82 20.89
CA ARG A 62 2.01 -1.36 22.02
C ARG A 62 2.38 -2.03 23.35
N HIS A 63 3.23 -3.05 23.32
CA HIS A 63 3.63 -3.83 24.49
C HIS A 63 4.93 -3.28 25.12
N ALA A 64 5.41 -3.94 26.19
CA ALA A 64 6.60 -3.53 26.95
C ALA A 64 7.84 -3.29 26.07
N THR A 65 8.81 -2.54 26.59
CA THR A 65 10.02 -2.07 25.87
C THR A 65 10.73 -3.18 25.09
N ALA A 66 10.79 -4.40 25.61
CA ALA A 66 11.42 -5.53 24.92
C ALA A 66 10.68 -5.94 23.64
N GLN A 67 9.34 -6.05 23.68
CA GLN A 67 8.53 -6.43 22.52
C GLN A 67 8.54 -5.33 21.44
N ARG A 68 8.48 -4.07 21.88
CA ARG A 68 8.61 -2.92 20.97
C ARG A 68 9.96 -2.93 20.23
N SER A 69 11.06 -3.20 20.93
CA SER A 69 12.39 -3.29 20.32
C SER A 69 12.49 -4.41 19.29
N LEU A 70 11.89 -5.56 19.55
CA LEU A 70 11.85 -6.69 18.61
C LEU A 70 11.09 -6.31 17.32
N VAL A 71 9.91 -5.71 17.44
CA VAL A 71 9.15 -5.30 16.25
C VAL A 71 9.89 -4.21 15.45
N ILE A 72 10.56 -3.27 16.11
CA ILE A 72 11.40 -2.27 15.42
C ILE A 72 12.55 -2.94 14.68
N GLN A 73 13.17 -3.97 15.27
CA GLN A 73 14.23 -4.74 14.62
C GLN A 73 13.70 -5.50 13.39
N ASP A 74 12.51 -6.07 13.47
CA ASP A 74 11.87 -6.76 12.35
C ASP A 74 11.55 -5.81 11.19
N ILE A 75 11.01 -4.62 11.48
CA ILE A 75 10.78 -3.56 10.49
C ILE A 75 12.10 -3.17 9.82
N LYS A 76 13.15 -2.92 10.61
CA LYS A 76 14.48 -2.57 10.11
C LYS A 76 15.00 -3.66 9.16
N ASN A 77 14.91 -4.92 9.57
CA ASN A 77 15.40 -6.05 8.78
C ASN A 77 14.61 -6.23 7.48
N ALA A 78 13.28 -6.16 7.53
CA ALA A 78 12.44 -6.31 6.34
C ALA A 78 12.67 -5.17 5.33
N ARG A 79 12.76 -3.93 5.82
CA ARG A 79 13.13 -2.77 5.01
C ARG A 79 14.49 -2.96 4.33
N HIS A 80 15.52 -3.37 5.07
CA HIS A 80 16.86 -3.51 4.49
C HIS A 80 16.97 -4.67 3.49
N ARG A 81 16.26 -5.78 3.73
CA ARG A 81 16.39 -6.99 2.91
C ARG A 81 15.49 -6.98 1.67
N MET A 82 14.28 -6.43 1.78
CA MET A 82 13.27 -6.53 0.73
C MET A 82 12.68 -5.17 0.33
N GLY A 83 12.84 -4.13 1.15
CA GLY A 83 12.26 -2.82 0.88
C GLY A 83 10.75 -2.73 1.15
N PHE A 84 10.06 -3.86 1.34
CA PHE A 84 8.65 -3.95 1.67
C PHE A 84 8.37 -5.14 2.61
N PHE A 85 7.22 -5.09 3.27
CA PHE A 85 6.71 -6.12 4.17
C PHE A 85 5.18 -6.01 4.27
N GLN A 86 4.54 -7.09 4.71
CA GLN A 86 3.13 -7.09 5.07
C GLN A 86 2.97 -6.82 6.57
N ILE A 87 1.84 -6.27 6.95
CA ILE A 87 1.46 -6.09 8.36
C ILE A 87 0.32 -7.04 8.69
N THR A 88 0.32 -7.59 9.90
CA THR A 88 -0.83 -8.38 10.37
C THR A 88 -2.06 -7.47 10.53
N PRO A 89 -3.27 -7.95 10.19
CA PRO A 89 -4.49 -7.23 10.50
C PRO A 89 -4.56 -6.94 12.00
N LEU A 90 -4.89 -5.69 12.34
CA LEU A 90 -5.26 -5.37 13.72
C LEU A 90 -6.50 -6.18 14.05
N LYS A 91 -6.41 -7.03 15.08
CA LYS A 91 -7.60 -7.68 15.64
C LYS A 91 -8.46 -6.59 16.26
N PHE A 92 -9.53 -6.22 15.58
CA PHE A 92 -10.62 -5.48 16.20
C PHE A 92 -11.40 -6.50 17.03
N GLU A 93 -11.19 -6.52 18.34
CA GLU A 93 -12.15 -7.16 19.25
C GLU A 93 -13.43 -6.33 19.21
N SER A 94 -14.52 -6.95 18.77
CA SER A 94 -15.86 -6.39 18.95
C SER A 94 -16.15 -6.35 20.44
N VAL A 95 -16.38 -5.14 20.97
CA VAL A 95 -16.96 -4.93 22.31
C VAL A 95 -18.45 -5.21 22.24
#